data_AF-A0A2E6QNC2-F1
#
_entry.id   AF-A0A2E6QNC2-F1
#
_cell.length_a   1.000
_cell.length_b   1.000
_cell.length_c   1.000
_cell.angle_alpha   90.00
_cell.angle_beta   90.00
_cell.angle_gamma   90.00
#
_symmetry.space_group_name_H-M   'P 1'
#
loop_
_entity.id
_entity.type
_entity.pdbx_description
1 polymer ?
#
loop_
_entity_poly.entity_id
_entity_poly.type
_entity_poly.pdbx_seq_one_letter_code
_entity_poly.pdbx_strand_id
1 'polypeptide(L)'
;MRFAVTLLHRWLGLATAAFLFVSGLTGAVISWDHELDHLLNAHLMEVESAGPALSPYDLARRIEERDPRVEVTFVPLAAEPGEAMVFGVDPRVDPATGALFEPGYNEVFVDPATGAEVGRR
;
A
#
# COMPACT_ATOMS: atom_id res chain seq x y z
N MET A 1 46.65 -0.76 27.87
CA MET A 1 45.41 -1.50 27.54
C MET A 1 44.14 -0.68 27.77
N ARG A 2 43.90 -0.08 28.96
CA ARG A 2 42.68 0.71 29.24
C ARG A 2 42.39 1.85 28.24
N PHE A 3 43.42 2.61 27.85
CA PHE A 3 43.28 3.72 26.89
C PHE A 3 42.82 3.27 25.49
N ALA A 4 43.33 2.14 25.00
CA ALA A 4 42.94 1.62 23.68
C ALA A 4 41.47 1.16 23.68
N VAL A 5 41.04 0.49 24.75
CA VAL A 5 39.64 0.03 24.92
C VAL A 5 38.69 1.22 25.01
N THR A 6 39.04 2.28 25.74
CA THR A 6 38.18 3.47 25.84
C THR A 6 38.10 4.23 24.53
N LEU A 7 39.21 4.34 23.77
CA LEU A 7 39.21 4.96 22.45
C LEU A 7 38.32 4.17 21.47
N LEU A 8 38.44 2.84 21.45
CA LEU A 8 37.62 1.97 20.61
C LEU A 8 36.13 2.07 20.97
N HIS A 9 35.80 2.02 22.27
CA HIS A 9 34.42 2.15 22.73
C HIS A 9 33.78 3.49 22.30
N ARG A 10 34.52 4.60 22.38
CA ARG A 10 34.03 5.92 21.94
C ARG A 10 33.70 5.95 20.45
N TRP A 11 34.60 5.43 19.61
CA TRP A 11 34.37 5.42 18.16
C TRP A 11 33.24 4.46 17.77
N LEU A 12 33.18 3.29 18.41
CA LEU A 12 32.07 2.36 18.19
C LEU A 12 30.73 2.97 18.64
N GLY A 13 30.71 3.62 19.81
CA GLY A 13 29.54 4.31 20.32
C GLY A 13 29.08 5.45 19.40
N LEU A 14 29.99 6.26 18.88
CA LEU A 14 29.67 7.33 17.92
C LEU A 14 29.13 6.77 16.60
N ALA A 15 29.73 5.72 16.06
CA ALA A 15 29.25 5.05 14.86
C ALA A 15 27.84 4.47 15.06
N THR A 16 27.62 3.78 16.19
CA THR A 16 26.29 3.25 16.54
C THR A 16 25.27 4.35 16.78
N ALA A 17 25.65 5.45 17.43
CA ALA A 17 24.73 6.57 17.66
C ALA A 17 24.27 7.20 16.34
N ALA A 18 25.18 7.41 15.39
CA ALA A 18 24.85 7.90 14.06
C ALA A 18 23.91 6.93 13.32
N PHE A 19 24.21 5.63 13.37
CA PHE A 19 23.37 4.59 12.79
C PHE A 19 21.96 4.58 13.40
N LEU A 20 21.85 4.57 14.73
CA LEU A 20 20.57 4.57 15.44
C LEU A 20 19.76 5.85 15.19
N PHE A 21 20.42 7.00 15.06
CA PHE A 21 19.76 8.24 14.71
C PHE A 21 19.11 8.17 13.32
N VAL A 22 19.86 7.74 12.30
CA VAL A 22 19.33 7.59 10.94
C VAL A 22 18.21 6.56 10.94
N SER A 23 18.44 5.38 11.52
CA SER A 23 17.45 4.31 11.59
C SER A 23 16.17 4.73 12.32
N GLY A 24 16.29 5.45 13.43
CA GLY A 24 15.15 5.95 14.20
C GLY A 24 14.40 7.05 13.45
N LEU A 25 15.12 7.96 12.80
CA LEU A 25 14.51 9.03 12.01
C LEU A 25 13.74 8.48 10.81
N THR A 26 14.34 7.55 10.04
CA THR A 26 13.64 6.94 8.91
C THR A 26 12.45 6.10 9.37
N GLY A 27 12.59 5.36 10.48
CA GLY A 27 11.48 4.60 11.05
C GLY A 27 10.32 5.50 11.52
N ALA A 28 10.63 6.65 12.12
CA ALA A 28 9.62 7.62 12.55
C ALA A 28 8.87 8.26 11.37
N VAL A 29 9.50 8.40 10.20
CA VAL A 29 8.81 8.87 8.98
C VAL A 29 7.96 7.76 8.38
N ILE A 30 8.47 6.53 8.32
CA ILE A 30 7.74 5.36 7.77
C ILE A 30 6.50 5.04 8.60
N SER A 31 6.49 5.31 9.91
CA SER A 31 5.32 5.04 10.77
C SER A 31 4.12 5.96 10.50
N TRP A 32 4.24 6.93 9.59
CA TRP A 32 3.17 7.83 9.13
C TRP A 32 2.79 7.51 7.68
N ASP A 33 3.06 6.28 7.22
CA ASP A 33 2.82 5.85 5.84
C ASP A 33 1.38 6.11 5.41
N HIS A 34 0.40 5.77 6.24
CA HIS A 34 -1.01 5.93 5.97
C HIS A 34 -1.41 7.41 5.86
N GLU A 35 -1.03 8.26 6.81
CA GLU A 35 -1.35 9.69 6.77
C GLU A 35 -0.68 10.40 5.59
N LEU A 36 0.56 10.03 5.27
CA LEU A 36 1.29 10.56 4.13
C LEU A 36 0.67 10.09 2.81
N ASP A 37 0.25 8.82 2.71
CA ASP A 37 -0.40 8.30 1.51
C ASP A 37 -1.75 8.99 1.28
N HIS A 38 -2.56 9.15 2.33
CA HIS A 38 -3.83 9.88 2.25
C HIS A 38 -3.61 11.34 1.84
N LEU A 39 -2.61 12.03 2.40
CA LEU A 39 -2.30 13.41 2.04
C LEU A 39 -1.88 13.56 0.56
N LEU A 40 -1.08 12.62 0.05
CA LEU A 40 -0.56 12.68 -1.33
C LEU A 40 -1.56 12.17 -2.36
N ASN A 41 -2.44 11.24 -1.97
CA ASN A 41 -3.36 10.52 -2.86
C ASN A 41 -4.83 10.71 -2.48
N ALA A 42 -5.20 11.83 -1.85
CA ALA A 42 -6.58 12.12 -1.45
C ALA A 42 -7.62 11.90 -2.58
N HIS A 43 -7.24 12.23 -3.81
CA HIS A 43 -8.07 12.02 -5.01
C HIS A 43 -8.39 10.54 -5.35
N LEU A 44 -7.62 9.58 -4.82
CA LEU A 44 -7.86 8.14 -4.94
C LEU A 44 -8.53 7.58 -3.68
N MET A 45 -8.25 8.19 -2.53
CA MET A 45 -8.68 7.71 -1.22
C MET A 45 -10.06 8.23 -0.81
N GLU A 46 -10.48 9.42 -1.23
CA GLU A 46 -11.74 10.03 -0.80
C GLU A 46 -12.90 9.74 -1.76
N VAL A 47 -14.08 9.44 -1.21
CA VAL A 47 -15.29 9.11 -1.98
C VAL A 47 -16.52 9.82 -1.39
N GLU A 48 -17.31 10.48 -2.24
CA GLU A 48 -18.48 11.25 -1.81
C GLU A 48 -19.78 10.43 -1.66
N SER A 49 -19.78 9.19 -2.15
CA SER A 49 -20.98 8.34 -2.16
C SER A 49 -21.48 8.04 -0.74
N ALA A 50 -22.80 8.09 -0.55
CA ALA A 50 -23.45 7.70 0.70
C ALA A 50 -24.20 6.37 0.53
N GLY A 51 -23.96 5.41 1.42
CA GLY A 51 -24.68 4.14 1.43
C GLY A 51 -23.95 3.04 2.19
N PRO A 52 -24.61 1.90 2.45
CA PRO A 52 -23.92 0.72 2.98
C PRO A 52 -22.92 0.20 1.95
N ALA A 53 -21.75 -0.21 2.43
CA ALA A 53 -20.76 -0.85 1.57
C ALA A 53 -21.31 -2.14 0.95
N LEU A 54 -21.02 -2.33 -0.34
CA LEU A 54 -21.22 -3.59 -1.02
C LEU A 54 -20.30 -4.67 -0.42
N SER A 55 -20.63 -5.93 -0.67
CA SER A 55 -19.77 -7.04 -0.25
C SER A 55 -18.37 -6.90 -0.86
N PRO A 56 -17.28 -7.01 -0.08
CA PRO A 56 -15.92 -6.97 -0.62
C PRO A 56 -15.67 -8.05 -1.68
N TYR A 57 -16.38 -9.17 -1.59
CA TYR A 57 -16.34 -10.23 -2.60
C TYR A 57 -17.00 -9.81 -3.93
N ASP A 58 -18.13 -9.10 -3.86
CA ASP A 58 -18.79 -8.58 -5.06
C ASP A 58 -17.95 -7.49 -5.73
N LEU A 59 -17.29 -6.65 -4.94
CA LEU A 59 -16.35 -5.64 -5.43
C LEU A 59 -15.13 -6.29 -6.11
N ALA A 60 -14.51 -7.28 -5.46
CA ALA A 60 -13.39 -8.04 -6.03
C ALA A 60 -13.78 -8.68 -7.38
N ARG A 61 -14.96 -9.33 -7.44
CA ARG A 61 -15.47 -9.90 -8.69
C ARG A 61 -15.63 -8.85 -9.79
N ARG A 62 -16.17 -7.66 -9.47
CA ARG A 62 -16.32 -6.57 -10.44
C ARG A 62 -14.98 -6.04 -10.95
N ILE A 63 -13.95 -6.00 -10.11
CA ILE A 63 -12.59 -5.62 -10.51
C ILE A 63 -12.06 -6.61 -11.56
N GLU A 64 -12.13 -7.91 -11.30
CA GLU A 64 -11.65 -8.93 -12.24
C GLU A 64 -12.49 -9.00 -13.52
N GLU A 65 -13.79 -8.73 -13.45
CA GLU A 65 -14.66 -8.62 -14.62
C GLU A 65 -14.31 -7.41 -15.49
N ARG A 66 -13.83 -6.32 -14.88
CA ARG A 66 -13.46 -5.09 -15.58
C ARG A 66 -12.11 -5.20 -16.26
N ASP A 67 -11.15 -5.89 -15.65
CA ASP A 67 -9.86 -6.20 -16.27
C ASP A 67 -9.49 -7.68 -16.09
N PRO A 68 -9.78 -8.55 -17.08
CA PRO A 68 -9.46 -9.97 -17.02
C PRO A 68 -7.96 -10.30 -17.01
N ARG A 69 -7.08 -9.29 -17.12
CA ARG A 69 -5.63 -9.47 -17.04
C ARG A 69 -5.12 -9.52 -15.61
N VAL A 70 -5.95 -9.17 -14.63
CA VAL A 70 -5.56 -9.15 -13.21
C VAL A 70 -6.43 -10.09 -12.38
N GLU A 71 -5.92 -10.46 -11.21
CA GLU A 71 -6.66 -11.14 -10.16
C GLU A 71 -6.49 -10.41 -8.84
N VAL A 72 -7.55 -10.39 -8.04
CA VAL A 72 -7.55 -9.71 -6.75
C VAL A 72 -6.87 -10.62 -5.72
N THR A 73 -5.76 -10.16 -5.18
CA THR A 73 -4.94 -10.91 -4.21
C THR A 73 -5.00 -10.32 -2.80
N PHE A 74 -5.47 -9.09 -2.66
CA PHE A 74 -5.75 -8.47 -1.38
C PHE A 74 -7.15 -7.84 -1.35
N VAL A 75 -7.95 -8.23 -0.36
CA VAL A 75 -9.33 -7.75 -0.16
C VAL A 75 -9.43 -7.07 1.21
N PRO A 76 -9.71 -5.76 1.26
CA PRO A 76 -9.96 -5.07 2.52
C PRO A 76 -11.26 -5.58 3.17
N LEU A 77 -11.23 -5.73 4.49
CA LEU A 77 -12.33 -6.34 5.26
C LEU A 77 -13.39 -5.34 5.71
N ALA A 78 -13.02 -4.06 5.79
CA ALA A 78 -13.89 -2.98 6.24
C ALA A 78 -13.79 -1.81 5.27
N ALA A 79 -14.92 -1.15 5.04
CA ALA A 79 -14.97 0.15 4.39
C ALA A 79 -14.96 1.24 5.46
N GLU A 80 -14.13 2.25 5.28
CA GLU A 80 -14.14 3.45 6.12
C GLU A 80 -15.11 4.49 5.53
N PRO A 81 -15.95 5.16 6.34
CA PRO A 81 -16.88 6.14 5.83
C PRO A 81 -16.17 7.30 5.11
N GLY A 82 -16.53 7.53 3.85
CA GLY A 82 -15.93 8.59 3.03
C GLY A 82 -14.62 8.20 2.35
N GLU A 83 -14.19 6.93 2.47
CA GLU A 83 -12.97 6.43 1.85
C GLU A 83 -13.23 5.33 0.81
N ALA A 84 -12.34 5.25 -0.18
CA ALA A 84 -12.28 4.18 -1.15
C ALA A 84 -11.73 2.91 -0.49
N MET A 85 -12.24 1.76 -0.90
CA MET A 85 -11.63 0.48 -0.58
C MET A 85 -10.48 0.20 -1.56
N VAL A 86 -9.29 -0.07 -1.02
CA VAL A 86 -8.08 -0.37 -1.80
C VAL A 86 -7.90 -1.87 -1.94
N PHE A 87 -8.06 -2.37 -3.16
CA PHE A 87 -7.83 -3.77 -3.50
C PHE A 87 -6.45 -3.95 -4.12
N GLY A 88 -5.68 -4.93 -3.63
CA GLY A 88 -4.43 -5.33 -4.28
C GLY A 88 -4.71 -6.34 -5.38
N VAL A 89 -4.05 -6.17 -6.52
CA VAL A 89 -4.18 -7.04 -7.68
C VAL A 89 -2.82 -7.48 -8.20
N ASP A 90 -2.76 -8.70 -8.69
CA ASP A 90 -1.60 -9.26 -9.38
C ASP A 90 -1.95 -9.60 -10.84
N PRO A 91 -0.97 -9.54 -11.76
CA PRO A 91 -1.19 -9.92 -13.15
C PRO A 91 -1.43 -11.43 -13.28
N ARG A 92 -2.42 -11.80 -14.09
CA ARG A 92 -2.62 -13.18 -14.53
C ARG A 92 -1.60 -13.55 -15.61
N VAL A 93 -1.42 -14.85 -15.81
CA VAL A 93 -0.64 -15.40 -16.93
C VAL A 93 -1.47 -15.32 -18.21
N ASP A 94 -0.92 -14.75 -19.26
CA ASP A 94 -1.49 -14.74 -20.60
C ASP A 94 -1.47 -16.16 -21.17
N PRO A 95 -2.64 -16.77 -21.46
CA PRO A 95 -2.72 -18.13 -21.97
C PRO A 95 -2.14 -18.27 -23.39
N ALA A 96 -2.01 -17.19 -24.16
CA ALA A 96 -1.46 -17.22 -25.52
C ALA A 96 0.07 -17.23 -25.52
N THR A 97 0.70 -16.52 -24.58
CA THR A 97 2.16 -16.33 -24.55
C THR A 97 2.85 -17.09 -23.41
N GLY A 98 2.11 -17.43 -22.35
CA GLY A 98 2.65 -18.02 -21.12
C GLY A 98 3.39 -17.02 -20.22
N ALA A 99 3.41 -15.73 -20.56
CA ALA A 99 4.01 -14.67 -19.75
C ALA A 99 2.96 -13.99 -18.85
N LEU A 100 3.39 -13.26 -17.82
CA LEU A 100 2.48 -12.41 -17.05
C LEU A 100 2.00 -11.23 -17.90
N PHE A 101 0.75 -10.80 -17.72
CA PHE A 101 0.30 -9.51 -18.22
C PHE A 101 1.06 -8.37 -17.54
N GLU A 102 1.18 -7.23 -18.23
CA GLU A 102 1.72 -5.99 -17.67
C GLU A 102 0.59 -4.94 -17.59
N PRO A 103 -0.31 -5.02 -16.60
CA PRO A 103 -1.43 -4.09 -16.47
C PRO A 103 -0.99 -2.66 -16.15
N GLY A 104 0.18 -2.49 -15.52
CA GLY A 104 0.78 -1.20 -15.17
C GLY A 104 0.29 -0.61 -13.85
N TYR A 105 -0.35 -1.43 -13.01
CA TYR A 105 -0.86 -1.08 -11.68
C TYR A 105 -0.96 -2.36 -10.84
N ASN A 106 -0.96 -2.22 -9.52
CA ASN A 106 -1.13 -3.30 -8.55
C ASN A 106 -2.18 -2.98 -7.47
N GLU A 107 -2.79 -1.79 -7.51
CA GLU A 107 -3.87 -1.38 -6.62
C GLU A 107 -5.05 -0.81 -7.42
N VAL A 108 -6.27 -1.12 -6.97
CA VAL A 108 -7.51 -0.57 -7.51
C VAL A 108 -8.33 0.04 -6.38
N PHE A 109 -8.66 1.32 -6.52
CA PHE A 109 -9.43 2.09 -5.55
C PHE A 109 -10.89 2.08 -5.97
N VAL A 110 -11.76 1.60 -5.08
CA VAL A 110 -13.17 1.38 -5.40
C VAL A 110 -14.06 2.07 -4.37
N ASP A 111 -15.04 2.81 -4.85
CA ASP A 111 -16.14 3.32 -4.05
C ASP A 111 -16.91 2.14 -3.41
N PRO A 112 -16.96 2.04 -2.07
CA PRO A 112 -17.57 0.91 -1.40
C PRO A 112 -19.08 0.83 -1.59
N ALA A 113 -19.79 1.96 -1.75
CA ALA A 113 -21.24 2.01 -1.86
C ALA A 113 -21.72 1.71 -3.28
N THR A 114 -21.01 2.19 -4.30
CA THR A 114 -21.41 2.04 -5.71
C THR A 114 -20.68 0.90 -6.43
N GLY A 115 -19.46 0.58 -5.98
CA GLY A 115 -18.53 -0.32 -6.66
C GLY A 115 -17.88 0.31 -7.89
N ALA A 116 -17.92 1.64 -8.02
CA ALA A 116 -17.22 2.35 -9.08
C ALA A 116 -15.71 2.43 -8.79
N GLU A 117 -14.89 2.19 -9.80
CA GLU A 117 -13.44 2.45 -9.71
C GLU A 117 -13.20 3.96 -9.66
N VAL A 118 -12.54 4.42 -8.60
CA VAL A 118 -12.08 5.80 -8.40
C VAL A 118 -10.77 6.00 -9.16
N GLY A 119 -9.89 5.00 -9.12
CA GLY A 119 -8.63 5.00 -9.84
C GLY A 119 -7.79 3.75 -9.56
N ARG A 120 -6.54 3.78 -10.00
CA ARG A 120 -5.59 2.66 -9.88
C ARG A 120 -4.15 3.16 -9.84
N ARG A 121 -3.27 2.41 -9.17
CA ARG A 121 -1.85 2.71 -8.98
C ARG A 121 -1.02 1.47 -9.15
#